data_AF-A0AAN8IUI5-F1
#
_entry.id   AF-A0AAN8IUI5-F1
#
_cell.length_a   1.000
_cell.length_b   1.000
_cell.length_c   1.000
_cell.angle_alpha   90.00
_cell.angle_beta   90.00
_cell.angle_gamma   90.00
#
_symmetry.space_group_name_H-M   'P 1'
#
loop_
_entity.id
_entity.type
_entity.pdbx_description
1 polymer ?
#
loop_
_entity_poly.entity_id
_entity_poly.type
_entity_poly.pdbx_seq_one_letter_code
_entity_poly.pdbx_strand_id
1 'polypeptide(L)'
;MIEMVVAAYTNAHIVQVPSPDKSRQIPSLPSSETLKFTTENRSAPEAIAPFRAAGLPNSAQQAKILQPINEEDIDEKDKIWVSIMQQAVARCGVQQDAFDMHVRAVVEEAMAFSLKLISDSRYNSIEEEVEAHKDVIGSRERAWNTAKTQFIQPLFQKYHSFIVGTAQQTCPAITLKQL
;
A
#
# COMPACT_ATOMS: atom_id res chain seq x y z
N MET A 1 -29.87 5.86 4.34
CA MET A 1 -28.65 5.64 3.52
C MET A 1 -27.57 4.89 4.31
N ILE A 2 -27.20 5.34 5.51
CA ILE A 2 -26.22 4.68 6.41
C ILE A 2 -26.52 3.18 6.62
N GLU A 3 -27.78 2.80 6.83
CA GLU A 3 -28.21 1.41 7.04
C GLU A 3 -27.82 0.45 5.89
N MET A 4 -27.83 0.92 4.62
CA MET A 4 -27.40 0.09 3.49
C MET A 4 -25.90 -0.20 3.51
N VAL A 5 -25.08 0.73 3.98
CA VAL A 5 -23.62 0.55 4.07
C VAL A 5 -23.28 -0.45 5.18
N VAL A 6 -23.96 -0.34 6.33
CA VAL A 6 -23.83 -1.30 7.43
C VAL A 6 -24.29 -2.70 7.00
N ALA A 7 -25.44 -2.82 6.33
CA ALA A 7 -25.94 -4.09 5.83
C ALA A 7 -25.02 -4.72 4.76
N ALA A 8 -24.47 -3.92 3.84
CA ALA A 8 -23.52 -4.41 2.84
C ALA A 8 -22.23 -4.93 3.49
N TYR A 9 -21.72 -4.23 4.52
CA TYR A 9 -20.55 -4.67 5.28
C TYR A 9 -20.79 -5.98 6.05
N THR A 10 -21.92 -6.10 6.74
CA THR A 10 -22.31 -7.34 7.45
C THR A 10 -22.42 -8.53 6.48
N ASN A 11 -23.01 -8.31 5.30
CA ASN A 11 -23.14 -9.38 4.29
C ASN A 11 -21.80 -9.76 3.63
N ALA A 12 -20.86 -8.83 3.48
CA ALA A 12 -19.55 -9.11 2.88
C ALA A 12 -18.69 -10.06 3.74
N HIS A 13 -18.77 -9.95 5.07
CA HIS A 13 -18.02 -10.82 5.99
C HIS A 13 -18.58 -12.24 6.12
N ILE A 14 -19.83 -12.48 5.71
CA ILE A 14 -20.49 -13.80 5.80
C ILE A 14 -20.07 -14.71 4.62
N VAL A 15 -19.60 -14.16 3.50
CA VAL A 15 -19.25 -14.92 2.28
C VAL A 15 -17.73 -15.13 2.15
N GLN A 16 -17.06 -15.47 3.26
CA GLN A 16 -15.69 -16.00 3.20
C GLN A 16 -15.71 -17.50 2.85
N VAL A 17 -15.68 -17.80 1.55
CA VAL A 17 -15.45 -19.17 1.06
C VAL A 17 -13.95 -19.53 1.21
N PRO A 18 -13.58 -20.69 1.78
CA PRO A 18 -12.18 -21.11 1.84
C PRO A 18 -11.57 -21.23 0.45
N SER A 19 -10.47 -20.51 0.20
CA SER A 19 -9.72 -20.64 -1.04
C SER A 19 -8.94 -21.97 -1.05
N PRO A 20 -8.98 -22.77 -2.14
CA PRO A 20 -8.30 -24.06 -2.16
C PRO A 20 -6.79 -23.90 -2.30
N ASP A 21 -6.05 -24.50 -1.36
CA ASP A 21 -4.59 -24.54 -1.33
C ASP A 21 -3.98 -24.98 -2.68
N LYS A 22 -2.99 -24.21 -3.14
CA LYS A 22 -2.09 -24.64 -4.22
C LYS A 22 -0.66 -24.79 -3.72
N SER A 23 -0.10 -25.96 -4.04
CA SER A 23 1.33 -26.29 -4.14
C SER A 23 2.12 -26.66 -2.88
N ARG A 24 2.63 -27.90 -2.90
CA ARG A 24 4.03 -28.30 -2.67
C ARG A 24 4.18 -29.69 -3.30
N GLN A 25 4.72 -29.81 -4.51
CA GLN A 25 6.15 -29.91 -4.83
C GLN A 25 6.90 -31.01 -4.05
N ILE A 26 7.51 -31.89 -4.83
CA ILE A 26 8.20 -33.12 -4.44
C ILE A 26 9.57 -32.78 -3.85
N PRO A 27 9.98 -33.33 -2.69
CA PRO A 27 11.36 -33.33 -2.25
C PRO A 27 12.07 -34.62 -2.68
N SER A 28 13.18 -34.50 -3.42
CA SER A 28 14.21 -35.54 -3.48
C SER A 28 15.60 -34.90 -3.38
N LEU A 29 16.43 -35.48 -2.53
CA LEU A 29 17.71 -34.95 -2.04
C LEU A 29 18.56 -36.16 -1.59
N PRO A 30 19.87 -35.96 -1.39
CA PRO A 30 20.94 -36.29 -2.33
C PRO A 30 21.49 -37.72 -2.18
N SER A 31 22.42 -38.11 -3.04
CA SER A 31 23.35 -39.22 -2.75
C SER A 31 24.80 -38.79 -3.04
N SER A 32 25.71 -39.15 -2.14
CA SER A 32 27.15 -38.89 -2.26
C SER A 32 27.89 -40.19 -2.60
N GLU A 33 28.76 -40.17 -3.61
CA GLU A 33 29.82 -41.18 -3.81
C GLU A 33 30.97 -40.64 -4.69
N THR A 34 32.14 -41.29 -4.70
CA THR A 34 33.26 -40.96 -3.78
C THR A 34 34.57 -41.65 -4.23
N LEU A 35 35.70 -40.91 -4.32
CA LEU A 35 37.09 -41.38 -4.64
C LEU A 35 37.36 -41.75 -6.14
N LYS A 36 38.58 -41.72 -6.74
CA LYS A 36 39.97 -41.37 -6.33
C LYS A 36 40.92 -41.19 -7.56
N PHE A 37 42.07 -40.51 -7.36
CA PHE A 37 43.35 -40.60 -8.14
C PHE A 37 43.38 -39.99 -9.59
N THR A 38 44.46 -39.40 -10.13
CA THR A 38 45.90 -39.20 -9.73
C THR A 38 46.48 -37.85 -10.20
N THR A 39 47.61 -37.45 -9.58
CA THR A 39 48.75 -36.61 -10.05
C THR A 39 48.90 -36.44 -11.58
N GLU A 40 49.30 -35.29 -12.16
CA GLU A 40 50.70 -34.78 -12.17
C GLU A 40 50.86 -33.37 -12.84
N ASN A 41 51.91 -32.63 -12.45
CA ASN A 41 52.74 -31.69 -13.24
C ASN A 41 52.22 -30.33 -13.83
N ARG A 42 52.86 -29.24 -13.32
CA ARG A 42 53.70 -28.24 -14.06
C ARG A 42 53.17 -26.84 -14.44
N SER A 43 53.67 -25.86 -13.67
CA SER A 43 54.19 -24.52 -14.05
C SER A 43 53.38 -23.50 -14.88
N ALA A 44 53.21 -22.30 -14.30
CA ALA A 44 53.10 -21.05 -15.05
C ALA A 44 54.42 -20.70 -15.77
N PRO A 45 54.39 -19.89 -16.84
CA PRO A 45 54.74 -18.47 -16.65
C PRO A 45 53.91 -17.48 -17.51
N GLU A 46 54.05 -16.19 -17.19
CA GLU A 46 53.54 -15.06 -17.98
C GLU A 46 54.13 -15.01 -19.41
N ALA A 47 53.31 -14.61 -20.38
CA ALA A 47 53.78 -14.09 -21.66
C ALA A 47 52.83 -12.99 -22.16
N ILE A 48 53.41 -11.87 -22.59
CA ILE A 48 52.74 -10.60 -22.88
C ILE A 48 52.01 -10.64 -24.24
N ALA A 49 50.78 -10.12 -24.30
CA ALA A 49 50.07 -9.82 -25.55
C ALA A 49 49.47 -8.40 -25.50
N PRO A 50 49.45 -7.65 -26.62
CA PRO A 50 49.31 -6.20 -26.60
C PRO A 50 47.86 -5.69 -26.52
N PHE A 51 47.73 -4.42 -26.13
CA PHE A 51 46.49 -3.65 -26.09
C PHE A 51 45.56 -3.93 -27.29
N ARG A 52 44.34 -4.39 -26.98
CA ARG A 52 43.15 -4.17 -27.81
C ARG A 52 42.11 -3.47 -26.97
N ALA A 53 41.76 -2.25 -27.37
CA ALA A 53 40.60 -1.54 -26.84
C ALA A 53 39.33 -2.25 -27.32
N ALA A 54 38.95 -3.32 -26.62
CA ALA A 54 37.62 -3.91 -26.76
C ALA A 54 36.62 -2.93 -26.15
N GLY A 55 35.94 -2.17 -27.01
CA GLY A 55 34.85 -1.30 -26.57
C GLY A 55 33.82 -2.14 -25.83
N LEU A 56 33.65 -1.85 -24.54
CA LEU A 56 32.57 -2.42 -23.74
C LEU A 56 31.25 -2.11 -24.45
N PRO A 57 30.46 -3.12 -24.87
CA PRO A 57 29.07 -2.85 -25.16
C PRO A 57 28.45 -2.45 -23.83
N ASN A 58 28.15 -1.16 -23.67
CA ASN A 58 27.27 -0.68 -22.62
C ASN A 58 25.91 -1.34 -22.82
N SER A 59 25.75 -2.56 -22.29
CA SER A 59 24.46 -3.07 -21.83
C SER A 59 24.07 -2.30 -20.57
N ALA A 60 23.98 -0.97 -20.72
CA ALA A 60 22.95 -0.23 -20.04
C ALA A 60 21.64 -0.86 -20.54
N GLN A 61 21.14 -1.82 -19.76
CA GLN A 61 19.72 -2.11 -19.74
C GLN A 61 19.08 -0.75 -19.52
N GLN A 62 18.49 -0.19 -20.59
CA GLN A 62 17.71 1.02 -20.48
C GLN A 62 16.64 0.66 -19.46
N ALA A 63 16.77 1.21 -18.25
CA ALA A 63 15.66 1.30 -17.32
C ALA A 63 14.56 1.98 -18.13
N LYS A 64 13.59 1.18 -18.59
CA LYS A 64 12.63 1.59 -19.59
C LYS A 64 11.93 2.80 -18.98
N ILE A 65 12.24 3.99 -19.51
CA ILE A 65 11.71 5.24 -18.98
C ILE A 65 10.21 5.15 -19.23
N LEU A 66 9.48 4.72 -18.20
CA LEU A 66 8.04 4.62 -18.22
C LEU A 66 7.58 6.05 -18.42
N GLN A 67 7.05 6.31 -19.63
CA GLN A 67 6.50 7.61 -19.94
C GLN A 67 5.41 7.91 -18.90
N PRO A 68 5.29 9.15 -18.42
CA PRO A 68 4.20 9.52 -17.52
C PRO A 68 2.88 9.21 -18.22
N ILE A 69 2.14 8.25 -17.67
CA ILE A 69 0.78 7.92 -18.08
C ILE A 69 -0.11 9.03 -17.52
N ASN A 70 -0.94 9.67 -18.35
CA ASN A 70 -1.87 10.66 -17.85
C ASN A 70 -3.03 9.95 -17.12
N GLU A 71 -3.65 10.62 -16.17
CA GLU A 71 -4.80 10.05 -15.44
C GLU A 71 -5.99 9.72 -16.38
N GLU A 72 -6.08 10.44 -17.49
CA GLU A 72 -7.04 10.23 -18.58
C GLU A 72 -6.80 8.92 -19.37
N ASP A 73 -5.55 8.44 -19.42
CA ASP A 73 -5.15 7.21 -20.13
C ASP A 73 -5.41 5.93 -19.29
N ILE A 74 -5.79 6.08 -18.03
CA ILE A 74 -6.11 4.97 -17.11
C ILE A 74 -7.55 4.51 -17.40
N ASP A 75 -7.73 3.21 -17.61
CA ASP A 75 -9.05 2.60 -17.80
C ASP A 75 -9.96 2.88 -16.58
N GLU A 76 -11.21 3.25 -16.83
CA GLU A 76 -12.15 3.75 -15.82
C GLU A 76 -12.34 2.77 -14.65
N LYS A 77 -12.30 1.47 -14.96
CA LYS A 77 -12.39 0.39 -13.97
C LYS A 77 -11.19 0.32 -13.02
N ASP A 78 -10.02 0.80 -13.45
CA ASP A 78 -8.76 0.71 -12.75
C ASP A 78 -8.45 1.98 -11.94
N LYS A 79 -9.04 3.14 -12.29
CA LYS A 79 -8.80 4.45 -11.65
C LYS A 79 -8.88 4.44 -10.13
N ILE A 80 -9.91 3.81 -9.55
CA ILE A 80 -10.07 3.71 -8.08
C ILE A 80 -8.89 2.96 -7.46
N TRP A 81 -8.51 1.82 -8.05
CA TRP A 81 -7.38 1.03 -7.55
C TRP A 81 -6.03 1.74 -7.74
N VAL A 82 -5.83 2.44 -8.85
CA VAL A 82 -4.62 3.25 -9.06
C VAL A 82 -4.55 4.40 -8.03
N SER A 83 -5.66 5.06 -7.72
CA SER A 83 -5.71 6.10 -6.67
C SER A 83 -5.39 5.54 -5.28
N ILE A 84 -5.95 4.38 -4.92
CA ILE A 84 -5.60 3.66 -3.68
C ILE A 84 -4.11 3.29 -3.66
N MET A 85 -3.58 2.80 -4.77
CA MET A 85 -2.15 2.47 -4.93
C MET A 85 -1.24 3.70 -4.78
N GLN A 86 -1.64 4.86 -5.31
CA GLN A 86 -0.93 6.12 -5.10
C GLN A 86 -0.94 6.53 -3.62
N GLN A 87 -2.06 6.37 -2.90
CA GLN A 87 -2.12 6.61 -1.45
C GLN A 87 -1.23 5.64 -0.66
N ALA A 88 -1.18 4.36 -1.06
CA ALA A 88 -0.25 3.38 -0.49
C ALA A 88 1.21 3.81 -0.72
N VAL A 89 1.60 4.17 -1.95
CA VAL A 89 2.95 4.68 -2.24
C VAL A 89 3.28 5.94 -1.43
N ALA A 90 2.34 6.88 -1.30
CA ALA A 90 2.56 8.13 -0.57
C ALA A 90 2.77 7.94 0.94
N ARG A 91 2.21 6.86 1.53
CA ARG A 91 2.26 6.57 2.97
C ARG A 91 3.26 5.48 3.37
N CYS A 92 3.56 4.56 2.46
CA CYS A 92 4.39 3.37 2.70
C CYS A 92 5.63 3.27 1.81
N GLY A 93 5.75 4.10 0.78
CA GLY A 93 6.80 3.98 -0.24
C GLY A 93 6.59 2.81 -1.20
N VAL A 94 7.58 2.63 -2.09
CA VAL A 94 7.54 1.64 -3.18
C VAL A 94 8.44 0.44 -2.82
N GLN A 95 7.90 -0.51 -2.05
CA GLN A 95 8.55 -1.80 -1.80
C GLN A 95 7.73 -2.91 -2.48
N GLN A 96 8.24 -3.44 -3.60
CA GLN A 96 7.47 -4.36 -4.46
C GLN A 96 7.01 -5.62 -3.72
N ASP A 97 7.86 -6.21 -2.88
CA ASP A 97 7.57 -7.46 -2.15
C ASP A 97 6.54 -7.32 -1.02
N ALA A 98 6.14 -6.09 -0.68
CA ALA A 98 5.16 -5.79 0.38
C ALA A 98 4.02 -4.87 -0.11
N PHE A 99 3.96 -4.60 -1.42
CA PHE A 99 3.10 -3.55 -1.97
C PHE A 99 1.61 -3.88 -1.85
N ASP A 100 1.25 -5.14 -2.07
CA ASP A 100 -0.09 -5.69 -1.86
C ASP A 100 -0.55 -5.53 -0.40
N MET A 101 0.35 -5.79 0.55
CA MET A 101 0.11 -5.61 1.98
C MET A 101 -0.05 -4.13 2.36
N HIS A 102 0.73 -3.22 1.74
CA HIS A 102 0.56 -1.78 1.93
C HIS A 102 -0.78 -1.27 1.36
N VAL A 103 -1.18 -1.72 0.17
CA VAL A 103 -2.48 -1.41 -0.43
C VAL A 103 -3.61 -1.91 0.47
N ARG A 104 -3.55 -3.17 0.91
CA ARG A 104 -4.52 -3.76 1.84
C ARG A 104 -4.62 -2.96 3.14
N ALA A 105 -3.49 -2.58 3.73
CA ALA A 105 -3.44 -1.83 4.97
C ALA A 105 -4.13 -0.46 4.86
N VAL A 106 -3.92 0.28 3.76
CA VAL A 106 -4.58 1.57 3.52
C VAL A 106 -6.09 1.40 3.34
N VAL A 107 -6.54 0.35 2.64
CA VAL A 107 -7.98 0.07 2.45
C VAL A 107 -8.65 -0.30 3.77
N GLU A 108 -8.07 -1.22 4.55
CA GLU A 108 -8.63 -1.65 5.84
C GLU A 108 -8.64 -0.50 6.87
N GLU A 109 -7.60 0.33 6.91
CA GLU A 109 -7.54 1.49 7.80
C GLU A 109 -8.57 2.57 7.41
N ALA A 110 -8.70 2.89 6.11
CA ALA A 110 -9.71 3.83 5.63
C ALA A 110 -11.12 3.35 6.00
N MET A 111 -11.41 2.07 5.82
CA MET A 111 -12.68 1.45 6.22
C MET A 111 -12.90 1.50 7.74
N ALA A 112 -11.88 1.19 8.54
CA ALA A 112 -11.96 1.27 9.99
C ALA A 112 -12.17 2.69 10.52
N PHE A 113 -11.63 3.72 9.84
CA PHE A 113 -11.95 5.11 10.10
C PHE A 113 -13.38 5.47 9.68
N SER A 114 -13.83 5.06 8.48
CA SER A 114 -15.20 5.30 8.01
C SER A 114 -16.25 4.78 8.99
N LEU A 115 -16.09 3.54 9.51
CA LEU A 115 -17.00 2.95 10.49
C LEU A 115 -17.05 3.70 11.82
N LYS A 116 -15.92 4.28 12.26
CA LYS A 116 -15.85 5.14 13.45
C LYS A 116 -16.47 6.52 13.21
N LEU A 117 -16.32 7.07 12.00
CA LEU A 117 -16.87 8.37 11.64
C LEU A 117 -18.40 8.34 11.53
N ILE A 118 -19.00 7.36 10.85
CA ILE A 118 -20.47 7.26 10.73
C ILE A 118 -21.20 7.04 12.06
N SER A 119 -20.48 6.61 13.10
CA SER A 119 -21.00 6.46 14.47
C SER A 119 -20.69 7.67 15.37
N ASP A 120 -19.94 8.66 14.90
CA ASP A 120 -19.65 9.90 15.63
C ASP A 120 -20.69 10.98 15.31
N SER A 121 -21.41 11.44 16.34
CA SER A 121 -22.48 12.44 16.19
C SER A 121 -21.99 13.79 15.64
N ARG A 122 -20.70 14.12 15.82
CA ARG A 122 -20.12 15.39 15.32
C ARG A 122 -19.79 15.30 13.84
N TYR A 123 -19.39 14.12 13.36
CA TYR A 123 -19.24 13.88 11.92
C TYR A 123 -20.60 13.87 11.22
N ASN A 124 -21.60 13.20 11.81
CA ASN A 124 -22.97 13.19 11.26
C ASN A 124 -23.54 14.62 11.15
N SER A 125 -23.29 15.50 12.13
CA SER A 125 -23.68 16.92 12.05
C SER A 125 -23.00 17.70 10.90
N ILE A 126 -21.81 17.30 10.43
CA ILE A 126 -21.19 17.90 9.24
C ILE A 126 -21.95 17.46 7.99
N GLU A 127 -22.20 16.16 7.83
CA GLU A 127 -22.89 15.63 6.65
C GLU A 127 -24.35 16.13 6.57
N GLU A 128 -25.03 16.29 7.71
CA GLU A 128 -26.36 16.89 7.81
C GLU A 128 -26.38 18.36 7.33
N GLU A 129 -25.42 19.19 7.78
CA GLU A 129 -25.29 20.60 7.35
C GLU A 129 -24.99 20.71 5.83
N VAL A 130 -24.23 19.77 5.28
CA VAL A 130 -23.91 19.70 3.84
C VAL A 130 -25.11 19.28 3.01
N GLU A 131 -25.85 18.26 3.42
CA GLU A 131 -27.04 17.78 2.70
C GLU A 131 -28.19 18.80 2.77
N ALA A 132 -28.36 19.48 3.92
CA ALA A 132 -29.35 20.54 4.11
C ALA A 132 -29.12 21.78 3.22
N HIS A 133 -27.88 22.02 2.77
CA HIS A 133 -27.49 23.18 1.97
C HIS A 133 -26.76 22.78 0.67
N LYS A 134 -27.09 21.63 0.08
CA LYS A 134 -26.40 21.07 -1.10
C LYS A 134 -26.53 21.92 -2.38
N ASP A 135 -27.51 22.81 -2.44
CA ASP A 135 -27.71 23.80 -3.49
C ASP A 135 -26.85 25.07 -3.31
N VAL A 136 -26.35 25.31 -2.09
CA VAL A 136 -25.48 26.45 -1.77
C VAL A 136 -24.02 26.10 -2.05
N ILE A 137 -23.43 26.76 -3.03
CA ILE A 137 -21.99 26.65 -3.34
C ILE A 137 -21.17 26.96 -2.07
N GLY A 138 -20.27 26.05 -1.72
CA GLY A 138 -19.41 26.17 -0.53
C GLY A 138 -20.02 25.69 0.79
N SER A 139 -21.21 25.07 0.80
CA SER A 139 -21.81 24.47 2.00
C SER A 139 -20.87 23.49 2.73
N ARG A 140 -20.20 22.61 1.98
CA ARG A 140 -19.16 21.71 2.53
C ARG A 140 -18.03 22.45 3.23
N GLU A 141 -17.50 23.51 2.64
CA GLU A 141 -16.44 24.31 3.27
C GLU A 141 -16.93 25.03 4.53
N ARG A 142 -18.17 25.53 4.53
CA ARG A 142 -18.81 26.12 5.71
C ARG A 142 -18.95 25.10 6.84
N ALA A 143 -19.45 23.90 6.56
CA ALA A 143 -19.60 22.84 7.54
C ALA A 143 -18.25 22.45 8.19
N TRP A 144 -17.18 22.32 7.39
CA TRP A 144 -15.83 22.06 7.89
C TRP A 144 -15.23 23.23 8.69
N ASN A 145 -15.51 24.49 8.32
CA ASN A 145 -15.11 25.66 9.11
C ASN A 145 -15.85 25.74 10.47
N THR A 146 -17.12 25.33 10.51
CA THR A 146 -17.89 25.18 11.75
C THR A 146 -17.29 24.07 12.61
N ALA A 147 -17.04 22.88 12.05
CA ALA A 147 -16.40 21.76 12.76
C ALA A 147 -15.01 22.12 13.32
N LYS A 148 -14.22 22.86 12.53
CA LYS A 148 -12.90 23.37 12.92
C LYS A 148 -12.95 24.15 14.23
N THR A 149 -13.88 25.10 14.33
CA THR A 149 -14.02 25.99 15.49
C THR A 149 -14.72 25.31 16.67
N GLN A 150 -15.75 24.52 16.42
CA GLN A 150 -16.55 23.87 17.48
C GLN A 150 -15.82 22.74 18.19
N PHE A 151 -15.09 21.88 17.48
CA PHE A 151 -14.47 20.71 18.11
C PHE A 151 -13.07 20.33 17.63
N ILE A 152 -12.71 20.46 16.35
CA ILE A 152 -11.40 19.96 15.88
C ILE A 152 -10.25 20.71 16.55
N GLN A 153 -10.27 22.05 16.52
CA GLN A 153 -9.20 22.87 17.12
C GLN A 153 -9.20 22.78 18.66
N PRO A 154 -10.34 22.84 19.38
CA PRO A 154 -10.38 22.59 20.82
C PRO A 154 -9.86 21.20 21.23
N LEU A 155 -10.19 20.13 20.50
CA LEU A 155 -9.68 18.78 20.78
C LEU A 155 -8.17 18.67 20.54
N PHE A 156 -7.68 19.24 19.44
CA PHE A 156 -6.25 19.26 19.13
C PHE A 156 -5.45 20.00 20.21
N GLN A 157 -5.94 21.17 20.66
CA GLN A 157 -5.32 21.92 21.75
C GLN A 157 -5.35 21.14 23.08
N LYS A 158 -6.49 20.51 23.41
CA LYS A 158 -6.66 19.74 24.66
C LYS A 158 -5.78 18.49 24.73
N TYR A 159 -5.59 17.80 23.61
CA TYR A 159 -4.87 16.51 23.55
C TYR A 159 -3.55 16.57 22.78
N HIS A 160 -2.99 17.77 22.56
CA HIS A 160 -1.83 18.02 21.71
C HIS A 160 -0.64 17.08 21.96
N SER A 161 -0.21 16.95 23.22
CA SER A 161 0.94 16.12 23.60
C SER A 161 0.72 14.64 23.32
N PHE A 162 -0.51 14.14 23.49
CA PHE A 162 -0.86 12.76 23.16
C PHE A 162 -0.91 12.54 21.65
N ILE A 163 -1.56 13.43 20.90
CA ILE A 163 -1.68 13.34 19.43
C ILE A 163 -0.28 13.36 18.80
N VAL A 164 0.54 14.35 19.11
CA VAL A 164 1.89 14.49 18.53
C VAL A 164 2.83 13.38 19.03
N GLY A 165 2.71 12.96 20.30
CA GLY A 165 3.55 11.90 20.88
C GLY A 165 3.24 10.48 20.36
N THR A 166 2.03 10.24 19.85
CA THR A 166 1.60 8.93 19.32
C THR A 166 1.56 8.85 17.80
N ALA A 167 1.64 9.97 17.09
CA ALA A 167 1.58 10.03 15.64
C ALA A 167 2.82 9.42 14.96
N GLN A 168 2.76 8.14 14.63
CA GLN A 168 3.77 7.46 13.84
C GLN A 168 3.48 7.64 12.34
N GLN A 169 4.44 8.20 11.59
CA GLN A 169 4.41 8.22 10.11
C GLN A 169 4.87 6.86 9.55
N THR A 170 4.15 5.81 9.92
CA THR A 170 4.36 4.44 9.42
C THR A 170 3.16 4.01 8.59
N CYS A 171 3.34 2.97 7.78
CA CYS A 171 2.21 2.25 7.20
C CYS A 171 1.15 1.93 8.26
N PRO A 172 -0.14 1.97 7.91
CA PRO A 172 -1.16 1.37 8.75
C PRO A 172 -0.77 -0.09 9.00
N ALA A 173 -0.81 -0.53 10.25
CA ALA A 173 -0.67 -1.94 10.54
C ALA A 173 -1.99 -2.64 10.20
N ILE A 174 -1.93 -3.71 9.38
CA ILE A 174 -3.05 -4.65 9.21
C ILE A 174 -3.35 -5.23 10.59
N THR A 175 -4.37 -4.68 11.24
CA THR A 175 -4.71 -4.98 12.62
C THR A 175 -5.65 -6.17 12.65
N LEU A 176 -5.11 -7.35 12.34
CA LEU A 176 -5.74 -8.68 12.47
C LEU A 176 -6.06 -9.07 13.94
N LYS A 177 -6.23 -8.10 14.84
CA LYS A 177 -6.50 -8.32 16.27
C LYS A 177 -7.92 -7.89 16.63
N GLN A 178 -8.76 -8.91 16.81
CA GLN A 178 -9.94 -8.92 17.67
C GLN A 178 -11.10 -8.00 17.25
N LEU A 179 -11.88 -8.51 16.29
CA LEU A 179 -13.33 -8.56 16.44
C LEU A 179 -13.70 -9.55 17.56
#